data_AF-V9IE65-F1
#
_entry.id   AF-V9IE65-F1
#
_cell.length_a   1.000
_cell.length_b   1.000
_cell.length_c   1.000
_cell.angle_alpha   90.00
_cell.angle_beta   90.00
_cell.angle_gamma   90.00
#
_symmetry.space_group_name_H-M   'P 1'
#
loop_
_entity.id
_entity.type
_entity.pdbx_description
1 polymer ?
#
loop_
_entity_poly.entity_id
_entity_poly.type
_entity_poly.pdbx_seq_one_letter_code
_entity_poly.pdbx_strand_id
1 'polypeptide(L)'
;MQRHISFLVGIILLCCLQDLAIGACPRICPPSGEPVCGSDGVIYASQCEMRKKMCGKGVTMATEKTACLRSSGSKCEHRCPGDQDPVCGTDGRTYLNKCMLRVEICRVGIELSHLGPCNNISAHRENCPVSCDFAPLDGPICGSDGNVYKSTCQMKLLTCGQGVVRTNKKHCQTTRHCRESCWRGAKPACGSDGILYSNTCKMRAKNCGKHVFEVPMSYCVSLERTSGGQTNACPLDCKNEPEVPTCGSDGSIYRNECEMQMLNCGQARRKVTVVDFEKCKSRLTKCTKQQQRCGNDVDPVCGSDANTYPNQCHLNVAVCL
;
A
#
# COMPACT_ATOMS: atom_id res chain seq x y z
N MET A 1 53.99 -52.48 12.76
CA MET A 1 54.33 -51.06 12.55
C MET A 1 53.46 -50.52 11.43
N GLN A 2 52.52 -49.61 11.77
CA GLN A 2 52.16 -48.37 11.05
C GLN A 2 52.07 -48.41 9.50
N ARG A 3 51.07 -47.87 8.81
CA ARG A 3 50.02 -46.89 9.15
C ARG A 3 49.04 -46.82 7.96
N HIS A 4 47.80 -46.47 8.26
CA HIS A 4 46.73 -46.03 7.36
C HIS A 4 47.18 -45.02 6.28
N ILE A 5 46.47 -44.96 5.14
CA ILE A 5 45.76 -43.75 4.63
C ILE A 5 45.19 -44.00 3.21
N SER A 6 43.87 -43.78 3.10
CA SER A 6 43.10 -43.36 1.91
C SER A 6 42.70 -44.36 0.81
N PHE A 7 41.64 -45.12 1.11
CA PHE A 7 40.51 -45.32 0.20
C PHE A 7 39.94 -43.96 -0.23
N LEU A 8 39.93 -43.62 -1.54
CA LEU A 8 39.01 -42.65 -2.19
C LEU A 8 39.41 -42.37 -3.66
N VAL A 9 39.30 -43.36 -4.55
CA VAL A 9 39.35 -43.10 -6.02
C VAL A 9 38.21 -43.81 -6.78
N GLY A 10 37.25 -44.38 -6.07
CA GLY A 10 36.30 -45.33 -6.66
C GLY A 10 34.84 -44.91 -6.74
N ILE A 11 34.47 -43.61 -6.65
CA ILE A 11 33.05 -43.18 -6.78
C ILE A 11 32.97 -41.77 -7.37
N ILE A 12 33.38 -41.58 -8.63
CA ILE A 12 33.06 -40.36 -9.41
C ILE A 12 32.47 -40.79 -10.76
N LEU A 13 31.39 -41.58 -10.72
CA LEU A 13 30.65 -41.96 -11.93
C LEU A 13 29.14 -42.04 -11.70
N LEU A 14 28.57 -41.10 -10.92
CA LEU A 14 27.12 -41.05 -10.69
C LEU A 14 26.50 -39.65 -10.47
N CYS A 15 27.17 -38.56 -10.83
CA CYS A 15 26.58 -37.20 -10.81
C CYS A 15 26.77 -36.46 -12.14
N CYS A 16 26.22 -37.02 -13.23
CA CYS A 16 26.06 -36.28 -14.50
C CYS A 16 24.59 -36.18 -14.92
N LEU A 17 23.71 -35.91 -13.96
CA LEU A 17 22.33 -35.51 -14.21
C LEU A 17 21.91 -34.43 -13.22
N GLN A 18 22.44 -33.22 -13.38
CA GLN A 18 21.74 -31.97 -13.08
C GLN A 18 22.55 -30.77 -13.60
N ASP A 19 21.84 -29.81 -14.16
CA ASP A 19 22.27 -28.46 -14.55
C ASP A 19 22.92 -28.20 -15.93
N LEU A 20 22.23 -28.65 -16.98
CA LEU A 20 22.28 -27.98 -18.29
C LEU A 20 20.90 -27.42 -18.67
N ALA A 21 20.47 -26.38 -17.97
CA ALA A 21 19.39 -25.48 -18.42
C ALA A 21 19.97 -24.09 -18.74
N ILE A 22 21.05 -24.06 -19.53
CA ILE A 22 21.63 -22.82 -20.05
C ILE A 22 21.14 -22.68 -21.49
N GLY A 23 20.17 -21.80 -21.73
CA GLY A 23 19.88 -21.26 -23.06
C GLY A 23 18.49 -21.49 -23.66
N ALA A 24 17.56 -22.17 -22.99
CA ALA A 24 16.22 -22.37 -23.55
C ALA A 24 15.26 -21.20 -23.23
N CYS A 25 14.71 -20.57 -24.26
CA CYS A 25 13.67 -19.56 -24.13
C CYS A 25 12.41 -20.15 -23.48
N PRO A 26 11.86 -19.55 -22.41
CA PRO A 26 10.63 -20.04 -21.81
C PRO A 26 9.47 -19.93 -22.83
N ARG A 27 8.78 -21.04 -23.10
CA ARG A 27 7.65 -21.09 -24.04
C ARG A 27 6.32 -20.79 -23.34
N ILE A 28 6.21 -21.17 -22.08
CA ILE A 28 5.01 -21.01 -21.25
C ILE A 28 5.40 -20.16 -20.05
N CYS A 29 4.60 -19.14 -19.78
CA CYS A 29 4.75 -18.30 -18.60
C CYS A 29 3.41 -18.29 -17.84
N PRO A 30 3.44 -18.40 -16.50
CA PRO A 30 2.24 -18.22 -15.70
C PRO A 30 1.73 -16.78 -15.83
N PRO A 31 0.40 -16.55 -15.73
CA PRO A 31 -0.19 -15.22 -15.79
C PRO A 31 0.14 -14.35 -14.57
N SER A 32 0.75 -14.93 -13.53
CA SER A 32 1.19 -14.24 -12.31
C SER A 32 2.68 -13.91 -12.36
N GLY A 33 3.02 -12.67 -12.01
CA GLY A 33 4.39 -12.23 -11.82
C GLY A 33 4.45 -10.74 -11.54
N GLU A 34 5.55 -10.29 -10.94
CA GLU A 34 5.81 -8.87 -10.75
C GLU A 34 6.30 -8.25 -12.07
N PRO A 35 5.79 -7.06 -12.46
CA PRO A 35 6.20 -6.39 -13.67
C PRO A 35 7.68 -6.00 -13.59
N VAL A 36 8.44 -6.30 -14.64
CA VAL A 36 9.87 -5.97 -14.73
C VAL A 36 10.14 -4.97 -15.84
N CYS A 37 11.13 -4.11 -15.61
CA CYS A 37 11.63 -3.19 -16.63
C CYS A 37 12.76 -3.85 -17.42
N GLY A 38 12.62 -3.90 -18.75
CA GLY A 38 13.69 -4.31 -19.65
C GLY A 38 14.67 -3.17 -19.93
N SER A 39 15.90 -3.51 -20.28
CA SER A 39 16.96 -2.57 -20.70
C SER A 39 16.62 -1.83 -22.01
N ASP A 40 15.57 -2.27 -22.70
CA ASP A 40 14.94 -1.61 -23.85
C ASP A 40 13.92 -0.55 -23.47
N GLY A 41 13.72 -0.30 -22.16
CA GLY A 41 12.73 0.65 -21.65
C GLY A 41 11.28 0.16 -21.76
N VAL A 42 11.07 -1.14 -21.96
CA VAL A 42 9.73 -1.75 -22.04
C VAL A 42 9.41 -2.47 -20.73
N ILE A 43 8.19 -2.29 -20.22
CA ILE A 43 7.69 -3.02 -19.05
C ILE A 43 7.08 -4.34 -19.50
N TYR A 44 7.57 -5.43 -18.94
CA TYR A 44 7.07 -6.78 -19.16
C TYR A 44 6.25 -7.25 -17.96
N ALA A 45 5.15 -7.96 -18.21
CA ALA A 45 4.23 -8.41 -17.17
C ALA A 45 4.88 -9.32 -16.11
N SER A 46 5.95 -10.02 -16.48
CA SER A 46 6.78 -10.79 -15.55
C SER A 46 8.18 -10.99 -16.11
N GLN A 47 9.13 -11.40 -15.26
CA GLN A 47 10.47 -11.78 -15.72
C GLN A 47 10.45 -12.96 -16.70
N CYS A 48 9.49 -13.88 -16.56
CA CYS A 48 9.29 -14.96 -17.52
C CYS A 48 8.84 -14.41 -18.89
N GLU A 49 7.85 -13.53 -18.90
CA GLU A 49 7.33 -12.90 -20.13
C GLU A 49 8.41 -12.06 -20.83
N MET A 50 9.26 -11.36 -20.07
CA MET A 50 10.44 -10.68 -20.61
C MET A 50 11.39 -11.65 -21.30
N ARG A 51 11.81 -12.72 -20.60
CA ARG A 51 12.72 -13.74 -21.16
C ARG A 51 12.11 -14.47 -22.35
N LYS A 52 10.80 -14.68 -22.37
CA LYS A 52 10.08 -15.31 -23.49
C LYS A 52 10.10 -14.43 -24.74
N LYS A 53 9.74 -13.15 -24.60
CA LYS A 53 9.65 -12.20 -25.73
C LYS A 53 11.01 -11.74 -26.25
N MET A 54 12.00 -11.66 -25.35
CA MET A 54 13.32 -11.10 -25.64
C MET A 54 14.44 -12.13 -25.67
N CYS A 55 14.08 -13.42 -25.69
CA CYS A 55 15.06 -14.47 -25.83
C CYS A 55 15.91 -14.28 -27.09
N GLY A 56 17.23 -14.29 -26.93
CA GLY A 56 18.18 -14.08 -28.04
C GLY A 56 18.26 -12.64 -28.57
N LYS A 57 17.52 -11.69 -28.00
CA LYS A 57 17.51 -10.27 -28.43
C LYS A 57 18.40 -9.35 -27.57
N GLY A 58 19.14 -9.90 -26.61
CA GLY A 58 20.12 -9.14 -25.80
C GLY A 58 19.52 -8.14 -24.81
N VAL A 59 18.20 -8.18 -24.57
CA VAL A 59 17.55 -7.31 -23.58
C VAL A 59 17.56 -7.98 -22.21
N THR A 60 18.11 -7.27 -21.23
CA THR A 60 18.23 -7.71 -19.84
C THR A 60 17.28 -6.90 -18.95
N MET A 61 17.21 -7.23 -17.66
CA MET A 61 16.51 -6.36 -16.71
C MET A 61 17.26 -5.03 -16.60
N ALA A 62 16.55 -3.90 -16.62
CA ALA A 62 17.16 -2.60 -16.45
C ALA A 62 17.72 -2.45 -15.03
N THR A 63 18.95 -1.94 -14.93
CA THR A 63 19.61 -1.65 -13.64
C THR A 63 19.13 -0.34 -13.03
N GLU A 64 18.64 0.58 -13.85
CA GLU A 64 18.11 1.87 -13.43
C GLU A 64 16.58 1.84 -13.37
N LYS A 65 16.00 2.23 -12.23
CA LYS A 65 14.53 2.33 -12.09
C LYS A 65 13.91 3.27 -13.13
N THR A 66 14.67 4.28 -13.58
CA THR A 66 14.28 5.29 -14.58
C THR A 66 14.12 4.74 -16.00
N ALA A 67 14.68 3.57 -16.32
CA ALA A 67 14.65 3.03 -17.68
C ALA A 67 13.24 2.78 -18.22
N CYS A 68 12.28 2.45 -17.36
CA CYS A 68 10.87 2.25 -17.74
C CYS A 68 9.90 3.16 -17.01
N LEU A 69 10.35 4.35 -16.55
CA LEU A 69 9.41 5.34 -16.01
C LEU A 69 8.40 5.82 -17.08
N ARG A 70 8.66 5.51 -18.36
CA ARG A 70 7.75 5.69 -19.50
C ARG A 70 8.00 4.59 -20.52
N SER A 71 6.94 4.14 -21.20
CA SER A 71 7.12 3.45 -22.47
C SER A 71 7.69 4.47 -23.46
N SER A 72 8.97 4.37 -23.81
CA SER A 72 9.59 5.23 -24.83
C SER A 72 8.78 5.15 -26.12
N GLY A 73 7.98 6.18 -26.42
CA GLY A 73 7.12 6.25 -27.61
C GLY A 73 5.60 6.23 -27.39
N SER A 74 5.09 6.11 -26.16
CA SER A 74 3.64 6.27 -25.94
C SER A 74 3.20 7.72 -26.13
N LYS A 75 2.25 7.98 -27.04
CA LYS A 75 1.63 9.30 -27.20
C LYS A 75 0.81 9.61 -25.95
N CYS A 76 1.20 10.63 -25.19
CA CYS A 76 0.49 11.09 -23.99
C CYS A 76 -0.79 11.88 -24.31
N GLU A 77 -1.41 11.61 -25.46
CA GLU A 77 -2.58 12.31 -25.92
C GLU A 77 -3.83 11.59 -25.39
N HIS A 78 -4.55 12.24 -24.49
CA HIS A 78 -5.76 11.69 -23.89
C HIS A 78 -6.86 12.75 -23.93
N ARG A 79 -8.06 12.37 -24.38
CA ARG A 79 -9.23 13.24 -24.29
C ARG A 79 -9.77 13.16 -22.88
N CYS A 80 -9.69 14.26 -22.15
CA CYS A 80 -10.19 14.35 -20.78
C CYS A 80 -11.57 15.02 -20.74
N PRO A 81 -12.45 14.56 -19.84
CA PRO A 81 -13.68 15.27 -19.54
C PRO A 81 -13.40 16.67 -18.96
N GLY A 82 -14.37 17.58 -19.12
CA GLY A 82 -14.31 18.95 -18.61
C GLY A 82 -14.84 19.11 -17.18
N ASP A 83 -14.93 18.03 -16.42
CA ASP A 83 -15.35 18.07 -15.02
C ASP A 83 -14.34 18.84 -14.17
N GLN A 84 -14.85 19.68 -13.28
CA GLN A 84 -14.04 20.50 -12.37
C GLN A 84 -13.85 19.75 -11.05
N ASP A 85 -12.72 19.06 -10.93
CA ASP A 85 -12.34 18.33 -9.74
C ASP A 85 -10.84 18.47 -9.49
N PRO A 86 -10.40 19.66 -9.05
CA PRO A 86 -9.00 20.05 -9.12
C PRO A 86 -8.10 19.15 -8.28
N VAL A 87 -6.88 18.94 -8.78
CA VAL A 87 -5.82 18.17 -8.10
C VAL A 87 -4.49 18.90 -8.19
N CYS A 88 -3.62 18.71 -7.20
CA CYS A 88 -2.30 19.33 -7.17
C CYS A 88 -1.22 18.35 -7.62
N GLY A 89 -0.40 18.73 -8.60
CA GLY A 89 0.78 17.98 -9.02
C GLY A 89 1.99 18.25 -8.14
N THR A 90 3.00 17.38 -8.20
CA THR A 90 4.30 17.60 -7.53
C THR A 90 5.09 18.78 -8.10
N ASP A 91 4.69 19.29 -9.26
CA ASP A 91 5.19 20.52 -9.87
C ASP A 91 4.55 21.80 -9.31
N GLY A 92 3.66 21.67 -8.31
CA GLY A 92 2.96 22.78 -7.69
C GLY A 92 1.87 23.39 -8.58
N ARG A 93 1.50 22.74 -9.69
CA ARG A 93 0.43 23.19 -10.57
C ARG A 93 -0.89 22.54 -10.22
N THR A 94 -1.96 23.35 -10.25
CA THR A 94 -3.32 22.85 -10.13
C THR A 94 -3.83 22.39 -11.48
N TYR A 95 -4.25 21.13 -11.56
CA TYR A 95 -4.86 20.52 -12.72
C TYR A 95 -6.37 20.50 -12.57
N LEU A 96 -7.09 20.69 -13.69
CA LEU A 96 -8.56 20.74 -13.71
C LEU A 96 -9.20 19.49 -13.10
N ASN A 97 -8.63 18.32 -13.41
CA ASN A 97 -9.04 17.03 -12.90
C ASN A 97 -7.89 16.02 -12.98
N LYS A 98 -8.12 14.84 -12.38
CA LYS A 98 -7.15 13.74 -12.35
C LYS A 98 -6.76 13.24 -13.75
N CYS A 99 -7.64 13.36 -14.74
CA CYS A 99 -7.30 12.98 -16.12
C CYS A 99 -6.25 13.92 -16.70
N MET A 100 -6.43 15.24 -16.58
CA MET A 100 -5.46 16.23 -17.04
C MET A 100 -4.12 16.07 -16.35
N LEU A 101 -4.12 15.79 -15.04
CA LEU A 101 -2.88 15.48 -14.32
C LEU A 101 -2.21 14.22 -14.90
N ARG A 102 -2.95 13.14 -15.18
CA ARG A 102 -2.36 11.91 -15.78
C ARG A 102 -1.70 12.16 -17.13
N VAL A 103 -2.23 13.07 -17.94
CA VAL A 103 -1.60 13.50 -19.19
C VAL A 103 -0.24 14.14 -18.90
N GLU A 104 -0.14 15.03 -17.92
CA GLU A 104 1.15 15.63 -17.55
C GLU A 104 2.09 14.68 -16.80
N ILE A 105 1.57 13.75 -15.99
CA ILE A 105 2.33 12.62 -15.45
C ILE A 105 2.96 11.84 -16.60
N CYS A 106 2.24 11.63 -17.71
CA CYS A 106 2.76 10.98 -18.92
C CYS A 106 3.70 11.88 -19.73
N ARG A 107 3.54 13.20 -19.76
CA ARG A 107 4.41 14.10 -20.54
C ARG A 107 5.72 14.46 -19.85
N VAL A 108 5.64 14.91 -18.60
CA VAL A 108 6.75 15.54 -17.86
C VAL A 108 7.29 14.66 -16.73
N GLY A 109 6.45 13.80 -16.14
CA GLY A 109 6.91 12.79 -15.17
C GLY A 109 6.73 13.23 -13.74
N ILE A 110 5.78 14.13 -13.54
CA ILE A 110 5.31 14.56 -12.24
C ILE A 110 4.45 13.46 -11.60
N GLU A 111 4.04 13.66 -10.35
CA GLU A 111 3.13 12.78 -9.62
C GLU A 111 1.97 13.58 -9.03
N LEU A 112 0.96 12.89 -8.49
CA LEU A 112 -0.09 13.53 -7.69
C LEU A 112 0.47 13.87 -6.31
N SER A 113 0.42 15.16 -5.95
CA SER A 113 0.79 15.63 -4.61
C SER A 113 -0.37 15.43 -3.63
N HIS A 114 -1.51 16.10 -3.87
CA HIS A 114 -2.71 15.94 -3.05
C HIS A 114 -3.98 16.26 -3.85
N LEU A 115 -5.14 15.84 -3.32
CA LEU A 115 -6.44 16.20 -3.87
C LEU A 115 -6.74 17.69 -3.60
N GLY A 116 -7.52 18.33 -4.48
CA GLY A 116 -7.79 19.76 -4.40
C GLY A 116 -6.76 20.62 -5.13
N PRO A 117 -7.02 21.93 -5.20
CA PRO A 117 -6.09 22.87 -5.80
C PRO A 117 -4.81 23.00 -4.96
N CYS A 118 -3.68 23.24 -5.62
CA CYS A 118 -2.44 23.56 -4.92
C CYS A 118 -2.62 24.82 -4.06
N ASN A 119 -2.10 24.76 -2.84
CA ASN A 119 -1.97 25.96 -2.02
C ASN A 119 -0.80 26.80 -2.55
N ASN A 120 -0.92 28.13 -2.52
CA ASN A 120 0.13 29.00 -3.00
C ASN A 120 1.26 29.05 -1.95
N ILE A 121 2.31 28.24 -2.13
CA ILE A 121 3.44 28.12 -1.19
C ILE A 121 4.14 29.47 -0.98
N SER A 122 4.08 30.36 -1.98
CA SER A 122 4.64 31.72 -1.90
C SER A 122 3.88 32.68 -1.00
N ALA A 123 2.66 32.32 -0.55
CA ALA A 123 1.79 33.25 0.16
C ALA A 123 1.95 33.24 1.68
N HIS A 124 2.43 32.17 2.33
CA HIS A 124 2.46 32.16 3.79
C HIS A 124 3.55 31.24 4.38
N ARG A 125 4.44 31.84 5.18
CA ARG A 125 4.63 31.34 6.55
C ARG A 125 3.23 31.16 7.10
N GLU A 126 2.71 29.93 7.13
CA GLU A 126 1.34 29.67 7.56
C GLU A 126 1.14 30.22 8.97
N ASN A 127 0.49 31.38 9.09
CA ASN A 127 -0.03 31.84 10.37
C ASN A 127 -1.17 30.89 10.70
N CYS A 128 -0.86 29.85 11.48
CA CYS A 128 -1.86 28.94 12.00
C CYS A 128 -2.93 29.76 12.72
N PRO A 129 -4.22 29.60 12.38
CA PRO A 129 -5.27 30.23 13.18
C PRO A 129 -5.15 29.69 14.61
N VAL A 130 -5.34 30.56 15.61
CA VAL A 130 -5.28 30.19 17.04
C VAL A 130 -6.67 29.99 17.64
N SER A 131 -7.71 30.57 17.04
CA SER A 131 -9.12 30.41 17.40
C SER A 131 -10.00 30.49 16.16
N CYS A 132 -11.15 29.83 16.22
CA CYS A 132 -12.19 29.84 15.20
C CYS A 132 -13.54 30.38 15.70
N ASP A 133 -13.57 31.01 16.88
CA ASP A 133 -14.82 31.46 17.53
C ASP A 133 -15.59 32.50 16.70
N PHE A 134 -14.87 33.30 15.93
CA PHE A 134 -15.41 34.35 15.05
C PHE A 134 -15.34 33.98 13.56
N ALA A 135 -14.97 32.74 13.24
CA ALA A 135 -14.82 32.33 11.85
C ALA A 135 -16.19 32.03 11.21
N PRO A 136 -16.36 32.33 9.90
CA PRO A 136 -17.55 31.93 9.18
C PRO A 136 -17.79 30.42 9.28
N LEU A 137 -19.01 30.04 9.63
CA LEU A 137 -19.46 28.66 9.63
C LEU A 137 -19.83 28.26 8.20
N ASP A 138 -18.83 27.97 7.38
CA ASP A 138 -19.01 27.49 5.99
C ASP A 138 -19.58 26.06 5.90
N GLY A 139 -19.96 25.48 7.04
CA GLY A 139 -20.47 24.14 7.19
C GLY A 139 -19.39 23.06 7.11
N PRO A 140 -19.80 21.78 7.12
CA PRO A 140 -18.87 20.67 7.03
C PRO A 140 -18.14 20.70 5.70
N ILE A 141 -16.82 20.88 5.75
CA ILE A 141 -15.95 20.85 4.58
C ILE A 141 -15.15 19.56 4.51
N CYS A 142 -14.76 19.19 3.29
CA CYS A 142 -13.89 18.07 3.04
C CYS A 142 -12.44 18.54 2.89
N GLY A 143 -11.51 17.94 3.61
CA GLY A 143 -10.07 18.16 3.45
C GLY A 143 -9.46 17.25 2.38
N SER A 144 -8.26 17.60 1.91
CA SER A 144 -7.47 16.80 0.96
C SER A 144 -6.91 15.51 1.56
N ASP A 145 -6.93 15.42 2.89
CA ASP A 145 -6.65 14.25 3.71
C ASP A 145 -7.83 13.27 3.80
N GLY A 146 -8.98 13.62 3.22
CA GLY A 146 -10.20 12.81 3.21
C GLY A 146 -11.04 12.91 4.49
N ASN A 147 -10.69 13.80 5.43
CA ASN A 147 -11.45 14.05 6.66
C ASN A 147 -12.45 15.19 6.49
N VAL A 148 -13.53 15.17 7.28
CA VAL A 148 -14.51 16.27 7.33
C VAL A 148 -14.31 17.11 8.57
N TYR A 149 -14.32 18.43 8.37
CA TYR A 149 -14.12 19.43 9.40
C TYR A 149 -15.36 20.29 9.55
N LYS A 150 -15.58 20.80 10.76
CA LYS A 150 -16.75 21.66 11.07
C LYS A 150 -16.81 22.93 10.23
N SER A 151 -15.65 23.48 9.85
CA SER A 151 -15.51 24.68 9.03
C SER A 151 -14.11 24.75 8.42
N THR A 152 -13.92 25.69 7.48
CA THR A 152 -12.61 25.99 6.88
C THR A 152 -11.57 26.40 7.92
N CYS A 153 -11.96 27.19 8.93
CA CYS A 153 -11.06 27.57 10.01
C CYS A 153 -10.66 26.36 10.85
N GLN A 154 -11.62 25.51 11.23
CA GLN A 154 -11.34 24.34 12.05
C GLN A 154 -10.39 23.37 11.34
N MET A 155 -10.51 23.22 10.01
CA MET A 155 -9.54 22.48 9.21
C MET A 155 -8.15 23.09 9.35
N LYS A 156 -7.98 24.36 8.97
CA LYS A 156 -6.67 25.05 9.04
C LYS A 156 -6.04 25.04 10.44
N LEU A 157 -6.86 25.13 11.49
CA LEU A 157 -6.43 25.06 12.88
C LEU A 157 -5.84 23.69 13.23
N LEU A 158 -6.50 22.60 12.81
CA LEU A 158 -6.10 21.23 13.15
C LEU A 158 -5.03 20.66 12.22
N THR A 159 -4.90 21.21 11.00
CA THR A 159 -4.01 20.72 9.93
C THR A 159 -2.88 21.69 9.62
N CYS A 160 -2.61 22.65 10.49
CA CYS A 160 -1.60 23.66 10.20
C CYS A 160 -0.23 23.02 9.94
N GLY A 161 0.47 23.46 8.90
CA GLY A 161 1.76 22.90 8.48
C GLY A 161 1.68 21.52 7.81
N GLN A 162 0.48 20.93 7.67
CA GLN A 162 0.28 19.64 7.01
C GLN A 162 -0.16 19.78 5.54
N GLY A 163 -0.39 21.01 5.05
CA GLY A 163 -0.77 21.26 3.67
C GLY A 163 -2.17 20.76 3.28
N VAL A 164 -3.07 20.54 4.25
CA VAL A 164 -4.43 20.09 3.98
C VAL A 164 -5.25 21.24 3.41
N VAL A 165 -5.86 21.03 2.24
CA VAL A 165 -6.69 22.01 1.53
C VAL A 165 -8.14 21.53 1.44
N ARG A 166 -9.07 22.46 1.22
CA ARG A 166 -10.47 22.11 0.98
C ARG A 166 -10.62 21.42 -0.39
N THR A 167 -11.36 20.31 -0.42
CA THR A 167 -11.67 19.54 -1.65
C THR A 167 -13.17 19.31 -1.80
N ASN A 168 -13.55 18.65 -2.90
CA ASN A 168 -14.93 18.27 -3.14
C ASN A 168 -15.38 17.19 -2.13
N LYS A 169 -16.61 17.33 -1.59
CA LYS A 169 -17.20 16.42 -0.59
C LYS A 169 -17.18 14.94 -1.02
N LYS A 170 -17.18 14.65 -2.33
CA LYS A 170 -17.08 13.28 -2.87
C LYS A 170 -15.78 12.56 -2.49
N HIS A 171 -14.72 13.29 -2.17
CA HIS A 171 -13.42 12.71 -1.77
C HIS A 171 -13.35 12.36 -0.30
N CYS A 172 -14.26 12.91 0.52
CA CYS A 172 -14.30 12.62 1.94
C CYS A 172 -15.10 11.37 2.25
N GLN A 173 -14.50 10.52 3.06
CA GLN A 173 -15.02 9.18 3.36
C GLN A 173 -15.88 9.15 4.64
N THR A 174 -16.01 10.26 5.36
CA THR A 174 -16.31 10.27 6.81
C THR A 174 -17.78 10.13 7.20
N THR A 175 -18.65 9.60 6.35
CA THR A 175 -19.93 9.02 6.81
C THR A 175 -20.18 7.59 6.34
N ARG A 176 -19.46 7.12 5.31
CA ARG A 176 -19.56 5.73 4.83
C ARG A 176 -18.89 4.75 5.80
N HIS A 177 -17.69 5.08 6.28
CA HIS A 177 -16.89 4.17 7.12
C HIS A 177 -17.34 4.10 8.58
N CYS A 178 -18.14 5.06 9.05
CA CYS A 178 -18.61 5.09 10.44
C CYS A 178 -19.48 3.89 10.81
N ARG A 179 -20.16 3.31 9.81
CA ARG A 179 -20.98 2.10 9.96
C ARG A 179 -20.42 0.93 9.15
N GLU A 180 -19.19 1.04 8.66
CA GLU A 180 -18.62 -0.01 7.83
C GLU A 180 -18.26 -1.22 8.68
N SER A 181 -18.71 -2.39 8.21
CA SER A 181 -18.30 -3.67 8.76
C SER A 181 -16.90 -3.96 8.29
N CYS A 182 -15.91 -3.50 9.06
CA CYS A 182 -14.51 -3.77 8.74
C CYS A 182 -14.23 -5.28 8.75
N TRP A 183 -13.87 -5.80 7.58
CA TRP A 183 -13.36 -7.15 7.41
C TRP A 183 -11.99 -7.30 8.10
N ARG A 184 -11.65 -8.53 8.47
CA ARG A 184 -10.59 -8.85 9.45
C ARG A 184 -9.21 -9.04 8.82
N GLY A 185 -8.91 -8.36 7.72
CA GLY A 185 -7.55 -8.28 7.19
C GLY A 185 -6.72 -7.43 8.12
N ALA A 186 -5.63 -7.97 8.65
CA ALA A 186 -4.89 -7.37 9.74
C ALA A 186 -3.58 -6.74 9.28
N LYS A 187 -3.63 -5.90 8.23
CA LYS A 187 -2.52 -4.99 7.90
C LYS A 187 -2.61 -3.80 8.86
N PRO A 188 -1.71 -3.67 9.86
CA PRO A 188 -1.81 -2.63 10.85
C PRO A 188 -1.82 -1.24 10.21
N ALA A 189 -2.44 -0.27 10.88
CA ALA A 189 -2.37 1.14 10.52
C ALA A 189 -1.96 1.98 11.73
N CYS A 190 -1.03 2.90 11.55
CA CYS A 190 -0.65 3.86 12.59
C CYS A 190 -1.46 5.15 12.38
N GLY A 191 -2.23 5.55 13.38
CA GLY A 191 -2.95 6.82 13.36
C GLY A 191 -2.06 7.99 13.78
N SER A 192 -2.37 9.19 13.32
CA SER A 192 -1.72 10.44 13.75
C SER A 192 -1.91 10.75 15.25
N ASP A 193 -2.86 10.07 15.89
CA ASP A 193 -3.05 10.03 17.35
C ASP A 193 -2.00 9.16 18.08
N GLY A 194 -1.08 8.54 17.35
CA GLY A 194 -0.03 7.66 17.89
C GLY A 194 -0.55 6.28 18.29
N ILE A 195 -1.78 5.92 17.88
CA ILE A 195 -2.40 4.65 18.20
C ILE A 195 -2.26 3.69 17.01
N LEU A 196 -1.87 2.45 17.31
CA LEU A 196 -1.90 1.35 16.35
C LEU A 196 -3.29 0.74 16.27
N TYR A 197 -3.78 0.62 15.04
CA TYR A 197 -5.05 0.01 14.71
C TYR A 197 -4.81 -1.30 13.96
N SER A 198 -5.66 -2.29 14.21
CA SER A 198 -5.57 -3.60 13.56
C SER A 198 -5.62 -3.52 12.03
N ASN A 199 -6.33 -2.52 11.50
CA ASN A 199 -6.30 -2.14 10.09
C ASN A 199 -6.80 -0.71 9.86
N THR A 200 -6.56 -0.22 8.64
CA THR A 200 -6.98 1.11 8.16
C THR A 200 -8.48 1.32 8.27
N CYS A 201 -9.31 0.30 8.01
CA CYS A 201 -10.76 0.38 8.18
C CYS A 201 -11.14 0.64 9.64
N LYS A 202 -10.58 -0.12 10.59
CA LYS A 202 -10.84 0.04 12.03
C LYS A 202 -10.36 1.39 12.55
N MET A 203 -9.25 1.91 12.03
CA MET A 203 -8.79 3.27 12.30
C MET A 203 -9.85 4.29 11.88
N ARG A 204 -10.31 4.24 10.61
CA ARG A 204 -11.31 5.19 10.08
C ARG A 204 -12.66 5.08 10.79
N ALA A 205 -13.13 3.86 11.06
CA ALA A 205 -14.40 3.62 11.72
C ALA A 205 -14.41 4.14 13.17
N LYS A 206 -13.34 3.90 13.94
CA LYS A 206 -13.22 4.39 15.33
C LYS A 206 -13.06 5.91 15.41
N ASN A 207 -12.40 6.51 14.43
CA ASN A 207 -12.16 7.94 14.35
C ASN A 207 -13.14 8.68 13.44
N CYS A 208 -14.32 8.11 13.21
CA CYS A 208 -15.39 8.79 12.49
C CYS A 208 -15.63 10.21 13.03
N GLY A 209 -15.54 11.21 12.15
CA GLY A 209 -15.74 12.63 12.50
C GLY A 209 -14.62 13.25 13.36
N LYS A 210 -13.51 12.53 13.59
CA LYS A 210 -12.31 13.03 14.24
C LYS A 210 -11.20 13.23 13.21
N HIS A 211 -10.31 14.17 13.49
CA HIS A 211 -9.12 14.40 12.67
C HIS A 211 -8.01 13.40 13.03
N VAL A 212 -8.12 12.17 12.50
CA VAL A 212 -7.08 11.13 12.63
C VAL A 212 -6.84 10.52 11.25
N PHE A 213 -5.61 10.58 10.79
CA PHE A 213 -5.18 10.07 9.48
C PHE A 213 -4.06 9.04 9.65
N GLU A 214 -3.83 8.24 8.63
CA GLU A 214 -2.77 7.23 8.63
C GLU A 214 -1.40 7.91 8.48
N VAL A 215 -0.46 7.58 9.35
CA VAL A 215 0.92 8.06 9.34
C VAL A 215 1.88 6.87 9.25
N PRO A 216 3.15 7.09 8.88
CA PRO A 216 4.14 6.02 8.85
C PRO A 216 4.24 5.28 10.19
N MET A 217 4.43 3.96 10.13
CA MET A 217 4.52 3.08 11.30
C MET A 217 5.57 3.51 12.32
N SER A 218 6.65 4.12 11.84
CA SER A 218 7.70 4.70 12.67
C SER A 218 7.15 5.64 13.74
N TYR A 219 6.09 6.41 13.45
CA TYR A 219 5.49 7.36 14.39
C TYR A 219 4.91 6.68 15.64
N CYS A 220 4.21 5.55 15.47
CA CYS A 220 3.66 4.78 16.59
C CYS A 220 4.73 3.92 17.29
N VAL A 221 5.73 3.45 16.53
CA VAL A 221 6.78 2.55 17.03
C VAL A 221 7.92 3.30 17.73
N SER A 222 8.05 4.63 17.53
CA SER A 222 9.16 5.43 18.07
C SER A 222 9.22 5.57 19.60
N LEU A 223 8.14 5.27 20.34
CA LEU A 223 8.11 5.49 21.80
C LEU A 223 8.94 4.50 22.62
N GLU A 224 9.42 3.39 22.06
CA GLU A 224 10.20 2.38 22.78
C GLU A 224 11.73 2.51 22.62
N ARG A 225 12.22 3.49 21.85
CA ARG A 225 13.68 3.71 21.71
C ARG A 225 14.36 4.19 22.99
N THR A 226 13.62 4.68 23.98
CA THR A 226 14.18 5.26 25.22
C THR A 226 14.10 4.34 26.44
N SER A 227 13.52 3.14 26.32
CA SER A 227 13.32 2.24 27.46
C SER A 227 14.09 0.92 27.27
N GLY A 228 15.40 1.01 27.45
CA GLY A 228 16.25 -0.07 27.99
C GLY A 228 16.09 -1.49 27.45
N GLY A 229 16.98 -1.86 26.52
CA GLY A 229 17.65 -3.18 26.49
C GLY A 229 16.79 -4.43 26.67
N GLN A 230 16.01 -4.82 25.66
CA GLN A 230 15.70 -6.23 25.37
C GLN A 230 15.66 -6.46 23.87
N THR A 231 16.09 -7.64 23.44
CA THR A 231 16.34 -8.12 22.08
C THR A 231 15.11 -8.23 21.16
N ASN A 232 13.99 -7.58 21.48
CA ASN A 232 12.76 -7.60 20.68
C ASN A 232 12.43 -6.19 20.20
N ALA A 233 13.22 -5.70 19.24
CA ALA A 233 12.97 -4.42 18.60
C ALA A 233 11.71 -4.49 17.72
N CYS A 234 10.83 -3.51 17.85
CA CYS A 234 9.62 -3.42 17.05
C CYS A 234 9.93 -3.23 15.56
N PRO A 235 9.36 -4.08 14.66
CA PRO A 235 9.56 -3.94 13.22
C PRO A 235 9.02 -2.61 12.70
N LEU A 236 9.79 -1.95 11.82
CA LEU A 236 9.38 -0.71 11.13
C LEU A 236 8.75 -0.96 9.75
N ASP A 237 9.11 -2.08 9.13
CA ASP A 237 8.61 -2.54 7.84
C ASP A 237 8.71 -4.07 7.78
N CYS A 238 7.76 -4.72 7.10
CA CYS A 238 7.66 -6.18 6.99
C CYS A 238 7.74 -6.68 5.53
N LYS A 239 8.15 -5.82 4.58
CA LYS A 239 8.19 -6.16 3.15
C LYS A 239 9.11 -7.33 2.78
N ASN A 240 10.15 -7.59 3.58
CA ASN A 240 11.13 -8.64 3.31
C ASN A 240 10.80 -9.95 4.05
N GLU A 241 9.70 -9.99 4.80
CA GLU A 241 9.30 -11.16 5.58
C GLU A 241 8.45 -12.10 4.73
N PRO A 242 8.57 -13.42 4.94
CA PRO A 242 7.78 -14.39 4.19
C PRO A 242 6.28 -14.23 4.52
N GLU A 243 5.43 -14.24 3.49
CA GLU A 243 3.97 -14.14 3.62
C GLU A 243 3.36 -15.47 4.11
N VAL A 244 3.69 -15.85 5.35
CA VAL A 244 3.13 -17.02 6.03
C VAL A 244 1.94 -16.55 6.89
N PRO A 245 0.69 -16.88 6.52
CA PRO A 245 -0.47 -16.37 7.24
C PRO A 245 -0.50 -16.86 8.69
N THR A 246 -0.57 -15.91 9.62
CA THR A 246 -0.47 -16.17 11.06
C THR A 246 -1.80 -15.88 11.75
N CYS A 247 -2.29 -16.82 12.57
CA CYS A 247 -3.48 -16.63 13.38
C CYS A 247 -3.12 -15.96 14.72
N GLY A 248 -3.69 -14.78 14.96
CA GLY A 248 -3.51 -14.05 16.23
C GLY A 248 -4.52 -14.44 17.31
N SER A 249 -4.20 -14.16 18.57
CA SER A 249 -5.07 -14.41 19.73
C SER A 249 -6.37 -13.58 19.72
N ASP A 250 -6.45 -12.52 18.91
CA ASP A 250 -7.67 -11.76 18.59
C ASP A 250 -8.55 -12.46 17.53
N GLY A 251 -8.06 -13.60 17.04
CA GLY A 251 -8.60 -14.43 15.97
C GLY A 251 -8.46 -13.79 14.58
N SER A 252 -7.71 -12.70 14.43
CA SER A 252 -7.46 -12.11 13.12
C SER A 252 -6.36 -12.92 12.41
N ILE A 253 -6.40 -12.93 11.08
CA ILE A 253 -5.37 -13.54 10.25
C ILE A 253 -4.49 -12.41 9.75
N TYR A 254 -3.20 -12.51 10.04
CA TYR A 254 -2.17 -11.57 9.65
C TYR A 254 -1.42 -12.15 8.45
N ARG A 255 -0.90 -11.28 7.57
CA ARG A 255 -0.14 -11.70 6.39
C ARG A 255 1.12 -12.49 6.78
N ASN A 256 1.78 -12.04 7.84
CA ASN A 256 2.96 -12.67 8.42
C ASN A 256 3.05 -12.37 9.92
N GLU A 257 3.97 -13.04 10.61
CA GLU A 257 4.22 -12.83 12.03
C GLU A 257 4.69 -11.40 12.33
N CYS A 258 5.49 -10.79 11.44
CA CYS A 258 5.98 -9.42 11.60
C CYS A 258 4.82 -8.41 11.72
N GLU A 259 3.83 -8.45 10.82
CA GLU A 259 2.66 -7.57 10.86
C GLU A 259 1.83 -7.76 12.14
N MET A 260 1.73 -8.99 12.64
CA MET A 260 1.09 -9.26 13.93
C MET A 260 1.90 -8.64 15.09
N GLN A 261 3.22 -8.84 15.10
CA GLN A 261 4.11 -8.29 16.11
C GLN A 261 4.08 -6.75 16.14
N MET A 262 3.88 -6.09 15.00
CA MET A 262 3.73 -4.63 14.94
C MET A 262 2.57 -4.11 15.80
N LEU A 263 1.48 -4.86 15.99
CA LEU A 263 0.39 -4.44 16.88
C LEU A 263 0.75 -4.52 18.37
N ASN A 264 1.78 -5.28 18.72
CA ASN A 264 2.29 -5.35 20.09
C ASN A 264 3.23 -4.20 20.43
N CYS A 265 3.57 -3.39 19.44
CA CYS A 265 4.43 -2.23 19.59
C CYS A 265 3.69 -1.03 20.19
N GLY A 266 4.41 -0.23 20.97
CA GLY A 266 3.87 0.94 21.65
C GLY A 266 2.93 0.60 22.82
N GLN A 267 2.04 1.53 23.18
CA GLN A 267 1.15 1.39 24.35
C GLN A 267 -0.07 0.48 24.11
N ALA A 268 0.13 -0.66 23.47
CA ALA A 268 -0.95 -1.62 23.26
C ALA A 268 -1.37 -2.26 24.59
N ARG A 269 -2.60 -1.96 25.05
CA ARG A 269 -3.17 -2.56 26.29
C ARG A 269 -3.36 -4.08 26.24
N ARG A 270 -3.37 -4.66 25.03
CA ARG A 270 -3.53 -6.11 24.82
C ARG A 270 -2.59 -6.56 23.72
N LYS A 271 -1.65 -7.45 24.06
CA LYS A 271 -0.73 -8.05 23.10
C LYS A 271 -1.42 -9.21 22.37
N VAL A 272 -1.31 -9.23 21.05
CA VAL A 272 -1.73 -10.32 20.17
C VAL A 272 -0.60 -11.33 20.08
N THR A 273 -0.88 -12.60 20.38
CA THR A 273 0.11 -13.68 20.31
C THR A 273 -0.27 -14.65 19.22
N VAL A 274 0.71 -15.36 18.65
CA VAL A 274 0.43 -16.47 17.75
C VAL A 274 -0.37 -17.52 18.51
N VAL A 275 -1.46 -17.98 17.89
CA VAL A 275 -2.25 -19.11 18.38
C VAL A 275 -2.42 -20.12 17.26
N ASP A 276 -2.81 -21.34 17.63
CA ASP A 276 -3.09 -22.39 16.66
C ASP A 276 -4.15 -21.93 15.63
N PHE A 277 -3.89 -22.26 14.36
CA PHE A 277 -4.70 -21.83 13.22
C PHE A 277 -6.15 -22.35 13.29
N GLU A 278 -6.42 -23.42 14.05
CA GLU A 278 -7.77 -23.92 14.31
C GLU A 278 -8.70 -22.84 14.88
N LYS A 279 -8.19 -21.93 15.72
CA LYS A 279 -8.98 -20.82 16.28
C LYS A 279 -9.45 -19.85 15.19
N CYS A 280 -8.71 -19.74 14.09
CA CYS A 280 -9.07 -18.92 12.92
C CYS A 280 -9.84 -19.71 11.84
N LYS A 281 -9.93 -21.05 11.91
CA LYS A 281 -10.55 -21.92 10.89
C LYS A 281 -12.04 -21.61 10.65
N SER A 282 -12.78 -21.31 11.71
CA SER A 282 -14.18 -20.86 11.61
C SER A 282 -14.35 -19.54 10.86
N ARG A 283 -13.29 -18.72 10.80
CA ARG A 283 -13.25 -17.44 10.08
C ARG A 283 -12.80 -17.64 8.65
N LEU A 284 -11.75 -18.45 8.43
CA LEU A 284 -11.29 -18.82 7.09
C LEU A 284 -12.45 -19.39 6.25
N THR A 285 -13.22 -20.31 6.83
CA THR A 285 -14.41 -20.90 6.17
C THR A 285 -15.49 -19.87 5.82
N LYS A 286 -15.63 -18.78 6.59
CA LYS A 286 -16.55 -17.68 6.24
C LYS A 286 -16.02 -16.86 5.07
N CYS A 287 -14.73 -16.56 5.04
CA CYS A 287 -14.07 -15.87 3.94
C CYS A 287 -14.20 -16.66 2.62
N THR A 288 -13.92 -17.98 2.66
CA THR A 288 -14.04 -18.85 1.47
C THR A 288 -15.48 -18.96 0.97
N LYS A 289 -16.46 -19.04 1.89
CA LYS A 289 -17.88 -19.01 1.50
C LYS A 289 -18.30 -17.68 0.88
N GLN A 290 -17.70 -16.57 1.32
CA GLN A 290 -17.93 -15.26 0.73
C GLN A 290 -17.33 -15.15 -0.68
N GLN A 291 -16.15 -15.74 -0.90
CA GLN A 291 -15.54 -15.86 -2.23
C GLN A 291 -16.45 -16.57 -3.23
N GLN A 292 -17.10 -17.66 -2.80
CA GLN A 292 -18.04 -18.42 -3.63
C GLN A 292 -19.34 -17.65 -3.95
N ARG A 293 -19.64 -16.58 -3.21
CA ARG A 293 -20.83 -15.73 -3.41
C ARG A 293 -20.54 -14.49 -4.22
N CYS A 294 -19.28 -14.19 -4.54
CA CYS A 294 -18.95 -13.04 -5.36
C CYS A 294 -19.40 -13.27 -6.80
N GLY A 295 -20.22 -12.34 -7.32
CA GLY A 295 -20.61 -12.32 -8.72
C GLY A 295 -19.43 -11.95 -9.63
N ASN A 296 -19.65 -12.16 -10.94
CA ASN A 296 -18.72 -11.78 -12.00
C ASN A 296 -18.93 -10.34 -12.49
N ASP A 297 -19.76 -9.56 -11.78
CA ASP A 297 -19.99 -8.15 -12.09
C ASP A 297 -18.67 -7.38 -12.02
N VAL A 298 -18.41 -6.55 -13.04
CA VAL A 298 -17.17 -5.79 -13.15
C VAL A 298 -17.45 -4.35 -12.73
N ASP A 299 -17.06 -4.01 -11.50
CA ASP A 299 -17.07 -2.66 -10.94
C ASP A 299 -15.72 -2.43 -10.23
N PRO A 300 -14.66 -2.10 -10.99
CA PRO A 300 -13.29 -2.20 -10.47
C PRO A 300 -13.04 -1.28 -9.27
N VAL A 301 -12.52 -1.86 -8.19
CA VAL A 301 -12.14 -1.13 -6.98
C VAL A 301 -10.65 -1.25 -6.71
N CYS A 302 -10.03 -0.18 -6.21
CA CYS A 302 -8.63 -0.20 -5.78
C CYS A 302 -8.55 -0.60 -4.30
N GLY A 303 -7.72 -1.59 -3.98
CA GLY A 303 -7.37 -1.95 -2.62
C GLY A 303 -6.28 -1.04 -2.04
N SER A 304 -6.10 -1.11 -0.73
CA SER A 304 -5.01 -0.42 -0.01
C SER A 304 -3.64 -1.08 -0.20
N ASP A 305 -3.60 -2.18 -0.92
CA ASP A 305 -2.42 -2.91 -1.39
C ASP A 305 -2.01 -2.51 -2.81
N ALA A 306 -2.62 -1.45 -3.36
CA ALA A 306 -2.44 -0.98 -4.73
C ALA A 306 -2.88 -1.98 -5.83
N ASN A 307 -3.59 -3.04 -5.45
CA ASN A 307 -4.19 -3.97 -6.41
C ASN A 307 -5.59 -3.50 -6.82
N THR A 308 -5.94 -3.74 -8.09
CA THR A 308 -7.31 -3.50 -8.59
C THR A 308 -8.08 -4.80 -8.57
N TYR A 309 -9.25 -4.78 -7.93
CA TYR A 309 -10.12 -5.94 -7.79
C TYR A 309 -11.33 -5.83 -8.72
N PRO A 310 -11.84 -6.95 -9.27
CA PRO A 310 -12.94 -6.91 -10.23
C PRO A 310 -14.21 -6.24 -9.70
N ASN A 311 -14.48 -6.41 -8.40
CA ASN A 311 -15.55 -5.73 -7.70
C ASN A 311 -15.28 -5.65 -6.19
N GLN A 312 -16.14 -4.92 -5.47
CA GLN A 312 -16.05 -4.78 -4.01
C GLN A 312 -16.10 -6.12 -3.26
N CYS A 313 -16.80 -7.13 -3.79
CA CYS A 313 -16.84 -8.45 -3.17
C CYS A 313 -15.46 -9.13 -3.22
N HIS A 314 -14.80 -9.12 -4.38
CA HIS A 314 -13.46 -9.67 -4.54
C HIS A 314 -12.41 -8.94 -3.70
N LEU A 315 -12.50 -7.61 -3.56
CA LEU A 315 -11.67 -6.86 -2.61
C LEU A 315 -11.90 -7.32 -1.16
N ASN A 316 -13.17 -7.48 -0.76
CA ASN A 316 -13.48 -7.93 0.61
C ASN A 316 -12.95 -9.35 0.89
N VAL A 317 -12.96 -10.24 -0.11
CA VAL A 317 -12.39 -11.59 0.01
C VAL A 317 -10.88 -11.55 0.16
N ALA A 318 -10.20 -10.76 -0.68
CA ALA A 318 -8.75 -10.60 -0.60
C ALA A 318 -8.27 -9.93 0.69
N VAL A 319 -9.12 -9.10 1.31
CA VAL A 319 -8.88 -8.57 2.66
C VAL A 319 -9.20 -9.60 3.76
N CYS A 320 -9.96 -10.65 3.47
CA CYS A 320 -10.36 -11.67 4.45
C CYS A 320 -9.34 -12.82 4.57
N LEU A 321 -8.59 -13.08 3.49
CA LEU A 321 -7.58 -14.12 3.35
C LEU A 321 -6.18 -13.55 3.55
#